data_AF-A0A3P7IYK3-F1
#
_entry.id   AF-A0A3P7IYK3-F1
#
_cell.length_a   1.000
_cell.length_b   1.000
_cell.length_c   1.000
_cell.angle_alpha   90.00
_cell.angle_beta   90.00
_cell.angle_gamma   90.00
#
_symmetry.space_group_name_H-M   'P 1'
#
loop_
_entity.id
_entity.type
_entity.pdbx_description
1 polymer ?
#
loop_
_entity_poly.entity_id
_entity_poly.type
_entity_poly.pdbx_seq_one_letter_code
_entity_poly.pdbx_strand_id
1 'polypeptide(L)'
;MSMNPLAIFVKEHFGKNSAKNIEEGQKTMKEAVAAWKTLDSTERKKYEELSKKYREKKMREFDALSDEEKKERISTSVEMKEEKAKRKERRERRENWQRSGHPERPPSAYNLFVQERFTILKNKGEIITPVAKTMRRVSAEWSAMNETAKQARFTHIISLHHPFPYNTKAAKMAEQYKIEVDAWKAKVKPEEKEVQQKSLK
;
A
#
# COMPACT_ATOMS: atom_id res chain seq x y z
N MET A 1 -14.80 -9.00 18.98
CA MET A 1 -15.66 -8.88 17.79
C MET A 1 -16.94 -9.67 18.03
N SER A 2 -18.10 -9.03 17.96
CA SER A 2 -19.38 -9.75 17.92
C SER A 2 -19.66 -10.16 16.47
N MET A 3 -20.09 -11.41 16.26
CA MET A 3 -20.63 -11.80 14.95
C MET A 3 -22.10 -11.38 14.89
N ASN A 4 -22.43 -10.52 13.93
CA ASN A 4 -23.81 -10.16 13.58
C ASN A 4 -24.60 -11.43 13.18
N PRO A 5 -25.92 -11.54 13.47
CA PRO A 5 -26.77 -12.64 12.99
C PRO A 5 -26.56 -13.03 11.52
N LEU A 6 -26.48 -12.04 10.61
CA LEU A 6 -26.20 -12.28 9.20
C LEU A 6 -24.82 -12.92 8.99
N ALA A 7 -23.80 -12.52 9.76
CA ALA A 7 -22.46 -13.10 9.63
C ALA A 7 -22.43 -14.57 10.06
N ILE A 8 -23.24 -14.96 11.05
CA ILE A 8 -23.39 -16.35 11.47
C ILE A 8 -24.09 -17.16 10.36
N PHE A 9 -25.17 -16.63 9.80
CA PHE A 9 -25.87 -17.25 8.68
C PHE A 9 -24.96 -17.42 7.46
N VAL A 10 -24.27 -16.36 7.05
CA VAL A 10 -23.32 -16.39 5.93
C VAL A 10 -22.23 -17.42 6.19
N LYS A 11 -21.66 -17.46 7.40
CA LYS A 11 -20.64 -18.47 7.74
C LYS A 11 -21.17 -19.90 7.62
N GLU A 12 -22.41 -20.15 8.06
CA GLU A 12 -23.07 -21.46 7.89
C GLU A 12 -23.32 -21.78 6.41
N HIS A 13 -23.77 -20.80 5.63
CA HIS A 13 -24.03 -20.94 4.19
C HIS A 13 -22.75 -21.24 3.42
N PHE A 14 -21.64 -20.59 3.75
CA PHE A 14 -20.32 -20.88 3.16
C PHE A 14 -19.77 -22.26 3.58
N GLY A 15 -20.09 -22.73 4.79
CA GLY A 15 -19.73 -24.09 5.21
C GLY A 15 -20.46 -25.16 4.40
N LYS A 16 -21.69 -24.88 3.95
CA LYS A 16 -22.51 -25.76 3.09
C LYS A 16 -22.15 -25.64 1.61
N ASN A 17 -21.83 -24.43 1.15
CA ASN A 17 -21.57 -24.09 -0.25
C ASN A 17 -20.11 -23.63 -0.45
N SER A 18 -19.16 -24.50 -0.10
CA SER A 18 -17.73 -24.21 -0.15
C SER A 18 -17.31 -23.75 -1.56
N ALA A 19 -16.86 -22.49 -1.66
CA ALA A 19 -16.35 -21.93 -2.90
C ALA A 19 -14.88 -22.33 -3.11
N LYS A 20 -14.52 -22.77 -4.32
CA LYS A 20 -13.16 -23.20 -4.66
C LYS A 20 -12.28 -22.04 -5.16
N ASN A 21 -12.91 -20.95 -5.61
CA ASN A 21 -12.23 -19.76 -6.12
C ASN A 21 -12.95 -18.46 -5.69
N ILE A 22 -12.35 -17.31 -6.03
CA ILE A 22 -12.83 -15.98 -5.63
C ILE A 22 -14.19 -15.65 -6.27
N GLU A 23 -14.40 -16.02 -7.53
CA GLU A 23 -15.63 -15.71 -8.28
C GLU A 23 -16.83 -16.50 -7.73
N GLU A 24 -16.64 -17.80 -7.47
CA GLU A 24 -17.61 -18.63 -6.76
C GLU A 24 -17.89 -18.08 -5.37
N GLY A 25 -16.86 -17.62 -4.64
CA GLY A 25 -17.02 -17.02 -3.32
C GLY A 25 -17.89 -15.75 -3.35
N GLN A 26 -17.72 -14.90 -4.36
CA GLN A 26 -18.56 -13.73 -4.54
C GLN A 26 -20.01 -14.11 -4.86
N LYS A 27 -20.21 -15.15 -5.68
CA LYS A 27 -21.55 -15.66 -6.00
C LYS A 27 -22.23 -16.24 -4.75
N THR A 28 -21.55 -17.10 -4.00
CA THR A 28 -22.04 -17.68 -2.74
C THR A 28 -22.38 -16.61 -1.71
N MET A 29 -21.61 -15.52 -1.64
CA MET A 29 -21.94 -14.39 -0.77
C MET A 29 -23.24 -13.70 -1.19
N LYS A 30 -23.42 -13.44 -2.50
CA LYS A 30 -24.66 -12.82 -3.02
C LYS A 30 -25.87 -13.71 -2.75
N GLU A 31 -25.74 -15.02 -2.98
CA GLU A 31 -26.77 -16.01 -2.70
C GLU A 31 -27.10 -16.07 -1.20
N ALA A 32 -26.10 -16.07 -0.32
CA ALA A 32 -26.30 -16.05 1.13
C ALA A 32 -27.04 -14.77 1.58
N VAL A 33 -26.67 -13.61 1.05
CA VAL A 33 -27.35 -12.35 1.38
C VAL A 33 -28.79 -12.34 0.86
N ALA A 34 -29.05 -12.90 -0.33
CA ALA A 34 -30.39 -13.05 -0.86
C ALA A 34 -31.24 -14.01 0.00
N ALA A 35 -30.70 -15.18 0.34
CA ALA A 35 -31.36 -16.16 1.19
C ALA A 35 -31.68 -15.59 2.59
N TRP A 36 -30.79 -14.80 3.18
CA TRP A 36 -31.05 -14.11 4.44
C TRP A 36 -32.26 -13.15 4.36
N LYS A 37 -32.42 -12.45 3.24
CA LYS A 37 -33.53 -11.52 3.01
C LYS A 37 -34.87 -12.25 2.88
N THR A 38 -34.86 -13.51 2.45
CA THR A 38 -36.07 -14.33 2.31
C THR A 38 -36.40 -15.16 3.55
N LEU A 39 -35.51 -15.26 4.54
CA LEU A 39 -35.79 -15.96 5.81
C LEU A 39 -37.00 -15.34 6.52
N ASP A 40 -37.81 -16.22 7.11
CA ASP A 40 -38.94 -15.81 7.94
C ASP A 40 -38.49 -15.22 9.29
N SER A 41 -39.44 -14.65 10.04
CA SER A 41 -39.11 -14.05 11.34
C SER A 41 -38.62 -15.09 12.37
N THR A 42 -39.05 -16.33 12.28
CA THR A 42 -38.70 -17.40 13.23
C THR A 42 -37.25 -17.87 13.03
N GLU A 43 -36.84 -18.07 11.80
CA GLU A 43 -35.48 -18.42 11.41
C GLU A 43 -34.51 -17.27 11.69
N ARG A 44 -34.91 -16.01 11.46
CA ARG A 44 -34.08 -14.86 11.84
C ARG A 44 -33.84 -14.78 13.35
N LYS A 45 -34.88 -15.02 14.17
CA LYS A 45 -34.76 -15.05 15.63
C LYS A 45 -33.73 -16.08 16.11
N LYS A 46 -33.68 -17.26 15.47
CA LYS A 46 -32.64 -18.26 15.76
C LYS A 46 -31.23 -17.68 15.62
N TYR A 47 -30.93 -16.96 14.53
CA TYR A 47 -29.61 -16.36 14.31
C TYR A 47 -29.34 -15.16 15.23
N GLU A 48 -30.38 -14.42 15.64
CA GLU A 48 -30.27 -13.40 16.69
C GLU A 48 -29.87 -13.99 18.04
N GLU A 49 -30.51 -15.08 18.46
CA GLU A 49 -30.16 -15.79 19.68
C GLU A 49 -28.76 -16.38 19.62
N LEU A 50 -28.37 -16.98 18.48
CA LEU A 50 -27.00 -17.48 18.28
C LEU A 50 -25.96 -16.35 18.37
N SER A 51 -26.27 -15.17 17.83
CA SER A 51 -25.40 -14.00 17.94
C SER A 51 -25.26 -13.51 19.38
N LYS A 52 -26.37 -13.46 20.14
CA LYS A 52 -26.35 -13.12 21.57
C LYS A 52 -25.51 -14.10 22.37
N LYS A 53 -25.76 -15.41 22.23
CA LYS A 53 -24.98 -16.48 22.88
C LYS A 53 -23.49 -16.41 22.53
N TYR A 54 -23.16 -16.14 21.26
CA TYR A 54 -21.77 -15.98 20.83
C TYR A 54 -21.11 -14.78 21.50
N ARG A 55 -21.81 -13.64 21.58
CA ARG A 55 -21.30 -12.44 22.26
C ARG A 55 -21.07 -12.71 23.73
N GLU A 56 -22.04 -13.28 24.43
CA GLU A 56 -21.94 -13.62 25.86
C GLU A 56 -20.76 -14.56 26.12
N LYS A 57 -20.62 -15.62 25.30
CA LYS A 57 -19.48 -16.54 25.39
C LYS A 57 -18.15 -15.79 25.24
N LYS A 58 -18.05 -14.89 24.25
CA LYS A 58 -16.83 -14.11 24.01
C LYS A 58 -16.53 -13.10 25.10
N MET A 59 -17.55 -12.51 25.74
CA MET A 59 -17.34 -11.66 26.91
C MET A 59 -16.85 -12.49 28.10
N ARG A 60 -17.48 -13.63 28.41
CA ARG A 60 -17.02 -14.53 29.47
C ARG A 60 -15.59 -15.01 29.25
N GLU A 61 -15.24 -15.39 28.02
CA GLU A 61 -13.86 -15.76 27.65
C GLU A 61 -12.86 -14.62 27.85
N PHE A 62 -13.29 -13.36 27.67
CA PHE A 62 -12.44 -12.20 27.90
C PHE A 62 -12.35 -11.86 29.40
N ASP A 63 -13.45 -11.93 30.13
CA ASP A 63 -13.54 -11.62 31.55
C ASP A 63 -12.76 -12.65 32.40
N ALA A 64 -12.68 -13.89 31.93
CA ALA A 64 -11.89 -14.97 32.55
C ALA A 64 -10.36 -14.83 32.39
N LEU A 65 -9.89 -13.90 31.54
CA LEU A 65 -8.45 -13.63 31.39
C LEU A 65 -7.89 -12.85 32.58
N SER A 66 -6.58 -12.93 32.79
CA SER A 66 -5.90 -12.09 33.77
C SER A 66 -5.94 -10.61 33.35
N ASP A 67 -5.75 -9.70 34.30
CA ASP A 67 -5.73 -8.26 34.00
C ASP A 67 -4.56 -7.88 33.08
N GLU A 68 -3.44 -8.59 33.18
CA GLU A 68 -2.27 -8.43 32.31
C GLU A 68 -2.60 -8.82 30.86
N GLU A 69 -3.22 -10.00 30.66
CA GLU A 69 -3.64 -10.47 29.34
C GLU A 69 -4.71 -9.57 28.71
N LYS A 70 -5.65 -9.07 29.53
CA LYS A 70 -6.66 -8.10 29.07
C LYS A 70 -5.99 -6.82 28.58
N LYS A 71 -5.04 -6.29 29.36
CA LYS A 71 -4.30 -5.07 29.01
C LYS A 71 -3.50 -5.25 27.72
N GLU A 72 -2.81 -6.37 27.56
CA GLU A 72 -2.06 -6.70 26.34
C GLU A 72 -2.97 -6.85 25.11
N ARG A 73 -4.11 -7.54 25.25
CA ARG A 73 -5.09 -7.65 24.15
C ARG A 73 -5.66 -6.30 23.74
N ILE A 74 -5.87 -5.40 24.69
CA ILE A 74 -6.35 -4.05 24.41
C ILE A 74 -5.25 -3.24 23.71
N SER A 75 -4.01 -3.24 24.23
CA SER A 75 -2.90 -2.47 23.62
C SER A 75 -2.61 -2.92 22.21
N THR A 76 -2.45 -4.22 21.98
CA THR A 76 -2.24 -4.80 20.64
C THR A 76 -3.39 -4.47 19.69
N SER A 77 -4.64 -4.51 20.17
CA SER A 77 -5.79 -4.11 19.34
C SER A 77 -5.78 -2.62 18.99
N VAL A 78 -5.31 -1.74 19.86
CA VAL A 78 -5.18 -0.31 19.60
C VAL A 78 -4.06 -0.06 18.59
N GLU A 79 -2.89 -0.66 18.80
CA GLU A 79 -1.75 -0.56 17.88
C GLU A 79 -2.10 -1.05 16.48
N MET A 80 -2.77 -2.20 16.35
CA MET A 80 -3.22 -2.71 15.05
C MET A 80 -4.22 -1.76 14.37
N LYS A 81 -5.13 -1.14 15.14
CA LYS A 81 -6.07 -0.15 14.59
C LYS A 81 -5.35 1.09 14.10
N GLU A 82 -4.41 1.62 14.87
CA GLU A 82 -3.59 2.76 14.48
C GLU A 82 -2.74 2.45 13.24
N GLU A 83 -2.11 1.28 13.19
CA GLU A 83 -1.31 0.87 12.05
C GLU A 83 -2.18 0.73 10.79
N LYS A 84 -3.39 0.17 10.92
CA LYS A 84 -4.36 0.10 9.81
C LYS A 84 -4.80 1.48 9.35
N ALA A 85 -5.05 2.41 10.27
CA ALA A 85 -5.38 3.79 9.94
C ALA A 85 -4.22 4.48 9.19
N LYS A 86 -2.99 4.35 9.69
CA LYS A 86 -1.77 4.87 9.02
C LYS A 86 -1.60 4.28 7.61
N ARG A 87 -1.89 2.97 7.42
CA ARG A 87 -1.84 2.34 6.09
C ARG A 87 -2.91 2.90 5.15
N LYS A 88 -4.13 3.13 5.64
CA LYS A 88 -5.23 3.73 4.88
C LYS A 88 -4.89 5.15 4.43
N GLU A 89 -4.42 5.98 5.35
CA GLU A 89 -3.99 7.36 5.08
C GLU A 89 -2.86 7.40 4.03
N ARG A 90 -1.84 6.53 4.14
CA ARG A 90 -0.78 6.42 3.13
C ARG A 90 -1.30 6.03 1.76
N ARG A 91 -2.33 5.19 1.69
CA ARG A 91 -2.96 4.77 0.42
C ARG A 91 -3.76 5.91 -0.19
N GLU A 92 -4.65 6.53 0.58
CA GLU A 92 -5.46 7.67 0.15
C GLU A 92 -4.58 8.84 -0.32
N ARG A 93 -3.47 9.10 0.37
CA ARG A 93 -2.48 10.09 -0.08
C ARG A 93 -1.91 9.76 -1.46
N ARG A 94 -1.53 8.50 -1.70
CA ARG A 94 -1.00 8.08 -3.02
C ARG A 94 -2.05 8.16 -4.12
N GLU A 95 -3.28 7.74 -3.84
CA GLU A 95 -4.40 7.85 -4.78
C GLU A 95 -4.71 9.32 -5.10
N ASN A 96 -4.67 10.20 -4.10
CA ASN A 96 -4.82 11.64 -4.31
C ASN A 96 -3.67 12.23 -5.14
N TRP A 97 -2.43 11.81 -4.90
CA TRP A 97 -1.28 12.22 -5.72
C TRP A 97 -1.41 11.76 -7.18
N GLN A 98 -1.88 10.53 -7.41
CA GLN A 98 -2.14 10.03 -8.75
C GLN A 98 -3.26 10.82 -9.44
N ARG A 99 -4.34 11.12 -8.73
CA ARG A 99 -5.48 11.87 -9.27
C ARG A 99 -5.15 13.34 -9.56
N SER A 100 -4.39 13.99 -8.68
CA SER A 100 -4.02 15.40 -8.81
C SER A 100 -2.81 15.63 -9.72
N GLY A 101 -2.21 14.56 -10.27
CA GLY A 101 -1.00 14.67 -11.09
C GLY A 101 0.20 15.22 -10.32
N HIS A 102 0.33 14.87 -9.03
CA HIS A 102 1.48 15.29 -8.22
C HIS A 102 2.78 14.80 -8.89
N PRO A 103 3.78 15.68 -9.12
CA PRO A 103 5.04 15.31 -9.75
C PRO A 103 5.74 14.16 -9.03
N GLU A 104 6.37 13.24 -9.76
CA GLU A 104 7.14 12.16 -9.14
C GLU A 104 8.46 12.66 -8.58
N ARG A 105 8.90 12.06 -7.46
CA ARG A 105 10.19 12.43 -6.86
C ARG A 105 11.33 12.07 -7.83
N PRO A 106 12.27 12.98 -8.07
CA PRO A 106 13.36 12.73 -8.98
C PRO A 106 14.30 11.66 -8.40
N PRO A 107 14.92 10.83 -9.26
CA PRO A 107 15.88 9.83 -8.82
C PRO A 107 17.11 10.51 -8.21
N SER A 108 17.64 9.92 -7.14
CA SER A 108 18.93 10.34 -6.58
C SER A 108 20.08 9.99 -7.53
N ALA A 109 21.26 10.57 -7.31
CA ALA A 109 22.47 10.24 -8.06
C ALA A 109 22.78 8.73 -8.02
N TYR A 110 22.58 8.09 -6.86
CA TYR A 110 22.70 6.65 -6.72
C TYR A 110 21.66 5.89 -7.56
N ASN A 111 20.40 6.32 -7.56
CA ASN A 111 19.36 5.66 -8.37
C ASN A 111 19.63 5.79 -9.86
N LEU A 112 20.14 6.94 -10.32
CA LEU A 112 20.57 7.14 -11.70
C LEU A 112 21.71 6.19 -12.07
N PHE A 113 22.70 6.04 -11.18
CA PHE A 113 23.79 5.08 -11.35
C PHE A 113 23.27 3.65 -11.40
N VAL A 114 22.40 3.24 -10.47
CA VAL A 114 21.81 1.90 -10.44
C VAL A 114 21.06 1.61 -11.75
N GLN A 115 20.24 2.55 -12.22
CA GLN A 115 19.51 2.42 -13.49
C GLN A 115 20.46 2.21 -14.68
N GLU A 116 21.53 3.00 -14.76
CA GLU A 116 22.51 2.88 -15.82
C GLU A 116 23.27 1.54 -15.74
N ARG A 117 23.72 1.15 -14.54
CA ARG A 117 24.38 -0.15 -14.33
C ARG A 117 23.46 -1.30 -14.73
N PHE A 118 22.20 -1.30 -14.30
CA PHE A 118 21.24 -2.34 -14.68
C PHE A 118 21.03 -2.39 -16.19
N THR A 119 21.00 -1.24 -16.87
CA THR A 119 20.90 -1.16 -18.33
C THR A 119 22.13 -1.79 -19.00
N ILE A 120 23.34 -1.48 -18.51
CA ILE A 120 24.59 -2.06 -19.00
C ILE A 120 24.59 -3.59 -18.80
N LEU A 121 24.20 -4.08 -17.62
CA LEU A 121 24.17 -5.52 -17.33
C LEU A 121 23.15 -6.25 -18.23
N LYS A 122 21.97 -5.66 -18.44
CA LYS A 122 20.95 -6.20 -19.34
C LYS A 122 21.44 -6.25 -20.79
N ASN A 123 22.11 -5.19 -21.25
CA ASN A 123 22.67 -5.13 -22.60
C ASN A 123 23.82 -6.13 -22.81
N LYS A 124 24.51 -6.53 -21.73
CA LYS A 124 25.52 -7.60 -21.74
C LYS A 124 24.92 -9.01 -21.64
N GLY A 125 23.60 -9.13 -21.58
CA GLY A 125 22.90 -10.42 -21.46
C GLY A 125 22.99 -11.06 -20.07
N GLU A 126 23.37 -10.30 -19.03
CA GLU A 126 23.44 -10.86 -17.66
C GLU A 126 22.04 -11.02 -17.07
N ILE A 127 21.76 -12.20 -16.51
CA ILE A 127 20.53 -12.49 -15.78
C ILE A 127 20.60 -11.80 -14.42
N ILE A 128 19.79 -10.75 -14.23
CA ILE A 128 19.81 -9.88 -13.04
C ILE A 128 19.21 -10.56 -11.78
N THR A 129 18.65 -11.77 -11.91
CA THR A 129 18.03 -12.51 -10.80
C THR A 129 19.02 -13.41 -10.06
N PRO A 130 19.05 -13.39 -8.72
CA PRO A 130 18.22 -12.57 -7.82
C PRO A 130 18.72 -11.12 -7.73
N VAL A 131 17.78 -10.16 -7.84
CA VAL A 131 18.04 -8.70 -7.83
C VAL A 131 18.88 -8.28 -6.62
N ALA A 132 18.67 -8.91 -5.47
CA ALA A 132 19.41 -8.62 -4.24
C ALA A 132 20.93 -8.81 -4.40
N LYS A 133 21.39 -9.84 -5.14
CA LYS A 133 22.82 -10.10 -5.36
C LYS A 133 23.42 -9.03 -6.27
N THR A 134 22.72 -8.70 -7.36
CA THR A 134 23.10 -7.66 -8.30
C THR A 134 23.15 -6.28 -7.62
N MET A 135 22.15 -5.96 -6.78
CA MET A 135 22.12 -4.73 -6.00
C MET A 135 23.29 -4.64 -5.02
N ARG A 136 23.64 -5.71 -4.30
CA ARG A 136 24.82 -5.70 -3.42
C ARG A 136 26.11 -5.38 -4.18
N ARG A 137 26.30 -5.96 -5.37
CA ARG A 137 27.46 -5.68 -6.23
C ARG A 137 27.47 -4.21 -6.69
N VAL A 138 26.35 -3.72 -7.20
CA VAL A 138 26.21 -2.33 -7.67
C VAL A 138 26.38 -1.32 -6.51
N SER A 139 25.86 -1.62 -5.32
CA SER A 139 26.11 -0.83 -4.12
C SER A 139 27.59 -0.76 -3.75
N ALA A 140 28.30 -1.89 -3.79
CA ALA A 140 29.74 -1.92 -3.49
C ALA A 140 30.53 -1.12 -4.52
N GLU A 141 30.20 -1.23 -5.81
CA GLU A 141 30.78 -0.41 -6.88
C GLU A 141 30.57 1.09 -6.62
N TRP A 142 29.35 1.51 -6.26
CA TRP A 142 29.05 2.90 -5.94
C TRP A 142 29.86 3.43 -4.74
N SER A 143 29.96 2.63 -3.68
CA SER A 143 30.72 2.99 -2.47
C SER A 143 32.22 3.09 -2.72
N ALA A 144 32.75 2.28 -3.65
CA ALA A 144 34.16 2.30 -4.03
C ALA A 144 34.52 3.44 -5.01
N MET A 145 33.55 4.17 -5.56
CA MET A 145 33.83 5.33 -6.42
C MET A 145 34.28 6.54 -5.60
N ASN A 146 35.39 7.16 -6.01
CA ASN A 146 35.85 8.43 -5.47
C ASN A 146 34.80 9.54 -5.68
N GLU A 147 34.76 10.57 -4.83
CA GLU A 147 33.83 11.71 -4.99
C GLU A 147 34.02 12.42 -6.34
N THR A 148 35.26 12.48 -6.81
CA THR A 148 35.57 12.93 -8.17
C THR A 148 35.03 12.01 -9.23
N ALA A 149 34.87 10.69 -9.02
CA ALA A 149 34.25 9.77 -9.97
C ALA A 149 32.71 9.85 -9.95
N LYS A 150 32.11 10.10 -8.78
CA LYS A 150 30.68 10.45 -8.64
C LYS A 150 30.35 11.80 -9.30
N GLN A 151 31.33 12.70 -9.41
CA GLN A 151 31.25 14.00 -10.08
C GLN A 151 31.84 14.02 -11.52
N ALA A 152 32.72 13.10 -11.88
CA ALA A 152 33.50 13.09 -13.11
C ALA A 152 34.14 11.72 -13.36
N ARG A 153 33.56 10.91 -14.23
CA ARG A 153 34.25 10.32 -15.41
C ARG A 153 33.42 9.21 -16.05
N PHE A 154 33.39 9.25 -17.38
CA PHE A 154 34.08 8.22 -18.15
C PHE A 154 34.97 8.92 -19.19
N THR A 155 36.29 8.82 -19.03
CA THR A 155 37.25 9.09 -20.11
C THR A 155 37.56 7.78 -20.82
N HIS A 156 37.36 7.80 -22.15
CA HIS A 156 37.62 6.77 -23.15
C HIS A 156 36.74 5.51 -23.01
N ILE A 157 35.93 5.12 -24.01
CA ILE A 157 36.25 4.94 -25.43
C ILE A 157 34.97 5.19 -26.27
N ILE A 158 35.11 6.02 -27.32
CA ILE A 158 34.34 6.04 -28.59
C ILE A 158 32.82 5.84 -28.47
N SER A 159 32.05 6.93 -28.43
CA SER A 159 30.84 7.16 -29.23
C SER A 159 30.09 8.39 -28.68
N LEU A 160 29.59 9.23 -29.59
CA LEU A 160 28.85 10.45 -29.33
C LEU A 160 27.58 10.20 -28.49
N HIS A 161 27.68 10.29 -27.16
CA HIS A 161 26.56 10.65 -26.27
C HIS A 161 27.13 11.21 -24.96
N HIS A 162 26.78 12.46 -24.64
CA HIS A 162 27.37 13.25 -23.56
C HIS A 162 27.20 12.60 -22.16
N PRO A 163 28.29 12.39 -21.39
CA PRO A 163 28.19 11.92 -20.00
C PRO A 163 27.87 13.09 -19.07
N PHE A 164 26.66 13.10 -18.47
CA PHE A 164 26.30 14.05 -17.41
C PHE A 164 26.62 13.44 -16.03
N PRO A 165 27.32 14.16 -15.11
CA PRO A 165 27.61 13.66 -13.77
C PRO A 165 26.33 13.32 -12.99
N TYR A 166 26.26 12.15 -12.35
CA TYR A 166 25.07 11.71 -11.60
C TYR A 166 24.60 12.74 -10.58
N ASN A 167 25.54 13.38 -9.86
CA ASN A 167 25.24 14.43 -8.89
C ASN A 167 24.65 15.68 -9.56
N THR A 168 25.21 16.13 -10.68
CA THR A 168 24.68 17.29 -11.40
C THR A 168 23.34 17.01 -12.07
N LYS A 169 23.15 15.80 -12.61
CA LYS A 169 21.89 15.36 -13.22
C LYS A 169 20.79 15.25 -12.16
N ALA A 170 21.10 14.64 -11.03
CA ALA A 170 20.18 14.57 -9.89
C ALA A 170 19.86 15.95 -9.34
N ALA A 171 20.84 16.86 -9.24
CA ALA A 171 20.61 18.24 -8.80
C ALA A 171 19.67 19.00 -9.75
N LYS A 172 19.91 18.94 -11.06
CA LYS A 172 19.03 19.56 -12.07
C LYS A 172 17.61 18.99 -12.03
N MET A 173 17.47 17.66 -11.92
CA MET A 173 16.17 17.02 -11.76
C MET A 173 15.49 17.42 -10.45
N ALA A 174 16.24 17.62 -9.36
CA ALA A 174 15.72 18.11 -8.09
C ALA A 174 15.24 19.57 -8.16
N GLU A 175 15.94 20.43 -8.90
CA GLU A 175 15.51 21.80 -9.15
C GLU A 175 14.24 21.84 -10.01
N GLN A 176 14.19 21.07 -11.10
CA GLN A 176 13.00 20.95 -11.94
C GLN A 176 11.79 20.44 -11.14
N TYR A 177 11.99 19.42 -10.31
CA TYR A 177 10.94 18.89 -9.43
C TYR A 177 10.39 19.94 -8.46
N LYS A 178 11.25 20.82 -7.90
CA LYS A 178 10.77 21.91 -7.02
C LYS A 178 9.83 22.84 -7.78
N ILE A 179 10.22 23.24 -9.00
CA ILE A 179 9.40 24.10 -9.87
C ILE A 179 8.06 23.43 -10.19
N GLU A 180 8.09 22.15 -10.59
CA GLU A 180 6.88 21.38 -10.90
C GLU A 180 5.96 21.22 -9.69
N VAL A 181 6.52 20.95 -8.51
CA VAL A 181 5.74 20.82 -7.27
C VAL A 181 5.10 22.14 -6.88
N ASP A 182 5.81 23.26 -7.00
CA ASP A 182 5.25 24.56 -6.67
C ASP A 182 4.18 24.99 -7.67
N ALA A 183 4.36 24.69 -8.97
CA ALA A 183 3.33 24.85 -9.99
C ALA A 183 2.10 23.95 -9.72
N TRP A 184 2.30 22.71 -9.29
CA TRP A 184 1.22 21.79 -8.91
C TRP A 184 0.45 22.31 -7.68
N LYS A 185 1.14 22.73 -6.61
CA LYS A 185 0.50 23.33 -5.43
C LYS A 185 -0.32 24.56 -5.80
N ALA A 186 0.15 25.38 -6.73
CA ALA A 186 -0.56 26.55 -7.21
C ALA A 186 -1.85 26.20 -7.97
N LYS A 187 -1.92 25.04 -8.64
CA LYS A 187 -3.11 24.54 -9.34
C LYS A 187 -4.12 23.86 -8.41
N VAL A 188 -3.65 23.07 -7.44
CA VAL A 188 -4.53 22.33 -6.52
C VAL A 188 -5.20 23.21 -5.47
N LYS A 189 -4.50 24.23 -4.94
CA LYS A 189 -5.06 25.18 -3.96
C LYS A 189 -6.36 25.89 -4.40
N PRO A 190 -6.51 26.37 -5.64
CA PRO A 190 -7.78 26.94 -6.11
C PRO A 190 -8.87 25.89 -6.34
N GLU A 191 -8.53 24.69 -6.83
CA GLU A 191 -9.50 23.60 -7.05
C GLU A 191 -10.12 23.07 -5.76
N GLU A 192 -9.32 22.92 -4.69
CA GLU A 192 -9.83 22.52 -3.36
C GLU A 192 -10.84 23.53 -2.79
N LYS A 193 -10.64 24.83 -3.05
CA LYS A 193 -11.58 25.89 -2.63
C LYS A 193 -12.88 25.86 -3.42
N GLU A 194 -12.82 25.57 -4.72
CA GLU A 194 -14.01 25.53 -5.58
C GLU A 194 -14.85 24.28 -5.33
N VAL A 195 -14.23 23.12 -5.05
CA VAL A 195 -14.93 21.88 -4.69
C VAL A 195 -15.60 22.02 -3.32
N GLN A 196 -14.95 22.64 -2.33
CA GLN A 196 -15.56 22.91 -1.02
C GLN A 196 -16.77 23.85 -1.11
N GLN A 197 -16.70 24.89 -1.94
CA GLN A 197 -17.84 25.80 -2.18
C GLN A 197 -19.01 25.14 -2.90
N LYS A 198 -18.77 24.17 -3.79
CA LYS A 198 -19.82 23.40 -4.46
C LYS A 198 -20.45 22.33 -3.56
N SER A 199 -19.72 21.80 -2.58
CA SER A 199 -20.27 20.84 -1.60
C SER A 199 -21.10 21.44 -0.48
N LEU A 200 -21.12 22.77 -0.36
CA LEU A 200 -21.85 23.55 0.66
C LEU A 200 -23.11 24.25 0.11
N LYS A 201 -23.43 24.04 -1.16
CA LYS A 201 -24.70 24.46 -1.80
C LYS A 201 -25.57 23.24 -2.07
#